data_AF-A0A958RZM1-F1
#
_entry.id   AF-A0A958RZM1-F1
#
_cell.length_a   1.000
_cell.length_b   1.000
_cell.length_c   1.000
_cell.angle_alpha   90.00
_cell.angle_beta   90.00
_cell.angle_gamma   90.00
#
_symmetry.space_group_name_H-M   'P 1'
#
loop_
_entity.id
_entity.type
_entity.pdbx_description
1 polymer ?
#
loop_
_entity_poly.entity_id
_entity_poly.type
_entity_poly.pdbx_seq_one_letter_code
_entity_poly.pdbx_strand_id
1 'polypeptide(L)'
;RVYDTHEESIPNIGMVQMEDEETGELLLVNTASKKVRLKYGEFYNDKVNYFKDSFTKSGAGTIDCRVDESYVKKLLGYFKRRG
;
A
#
# COMPACT_ATOMS: atom_id res chain seq x y z
N ARG A 1 8.54 -0.91 -2.53
CA ARG A 1 7.25 -0.42 -2.03
C ARG A 1 7.26 -0.45 -0.50
N VAL A 2 6.96 0.68 0.13
CA VAL A 2 6.70 0.78 1.58
C VAL A 2 5.19 0.79 1.76
N TYR A 3 4.66 0.07 2.74
CA TYR A 3 3.20 0.04 2.99
C TYR A 3 2.84 -0.27 4.44
N ASP A 4 1.72 0.27 4.89
CA ASP A 4 1.12 -0.02 6.21
C ASP A 4 0.03 -1.10 6.10
N THR A 5 -0.23 -1.82 7.19
CA THR A 5 -1.34 -2.78 7.30
C THR A 5 -2.70 -2.08 7.17
N HIS A 6 -2.79 -0.83 7.62
CA HIS A 6 -4.02 -0.04 7.54
C HIS A 6 -4.29 0.54 6.14
N GLU A 7 -3.27 0.57 5.26
CA GLU A 7 -3.48 0.86 3.83
C GLU A 7 -4.08 -0.34 3.09
N GLU A 8 -3.90 -1.56 3.57
CA GLU A 8 -4.48 -2.75 2.93
C GLU A 8 -5.97 -2.89 3.28
N SER A 9 -6.37 -2.45 4.48
CA SER A 9 -7.77 -2.49 4.90
C SER A 9 -8.13 -1.33 5.83
N ILE A 10 -9.17 -0.59 5.45
CA ILE A 10 -9.70 0.50 6.27
C ILE A 10 -10.62 -0.09 7.36
N PRO A 11 -10.31 0.09 8.66
CA PRO A 11 -11.21 -0.31 9.73
C PRO A 11 -12.47 0.56 9.76
N ASN A 12 -13.56 0.03 10.35
CA ASN A 12 -14.78 0.82 10.54
C ASN A 12 -14.60 1.78 11.72
N ILE A 13 -14.33 3.04 11.42
CA ILE A 13 -14.14 4.11 12.41
C ILE A 13 -15.13 5.28 12.22
N GLY A 14 -16.17 5.09 11.40
CA GLY A 14 -17.21 6.11 11.15
C GLY A 14 -16.87 7.08 10.02
N MET A 15 -17.38 8.30 10.11
CA MET A 15 -17.03 9.40 9.21
C MET A 15 -15.71 10.02 9.69
N VAL A 16 -14.69 9.97 8.85
CA VAL A 16 -13.35 10.47 9.20
C VAL A 16 -12.87 11.40 8.10
N GLN A 17 -12.27 12.52 8.52
CA GLN A 17 -11.52 13.38 7.62
C GLN A 17 -10.14 12.76 7.44
N MET A 18 -9.87 12.25 6.24
CA MET A 18 -8.59 11.68 5.85
C MET A 18 -7.78 12.73 5.10
N GLU A 19 -6.51 12.81 5.41
CA GLU A 19 -5.54 13.60 4.67
C GLU A 19 -4.76 12.66 3.76
N ASP A 20 -4.68 12.99 2.47
CA ASP A 20 -3.79 12.29 1.54
C ASP A 20 -2.37 12.82 1.72
N GLU A 21 -1.46 11.99 2.25
CA GLU A 21 -0.07 12.38 2.48
C GLU A 21 0.71 12.68 1.19
N GLU A 22 0.25 12.22 0.01
CA GLU A 22 0.91 12.51 -1.27
C GLU A 22 0.52 13.87 -1.86
N THR A 23 -0.71 14.33 -1.60
CA THR A 23 -1.27 15.55 -2.22
C THR A 23 -1.61 16.66 -1.22
N GLY A 24 -1.75 16.33 0.06
CA GLY A 24 -2.20 17.24 1.12
C GLY A 24 -3.70 17.50 1.10
N GLU A 25 -4.48 16.79 0.29
CA GLU A 25 -5.94 16.99 0.21
C GLU A 25 -6.68 16.36 1.39
N LEU A 26 -7.66 17.09 1.93
CA LEU A 26 -8.54 16.61 3.00
C LEU A 26 -9.84 16.06 2.40
N LEU A 27 -10.03 14.75 2.48
CA LEU A 27 -11.23 14.06 2.02
C LEU A 27 -12.09 13.58 3.20
N LEU A 28 -13.39 13.82 3.11
CA LEU A 28 -14.34 13.29 4.09
C LEU A 28 -14.76 11.87 3.68
N VAL A 29 -14.29 10.85 4.39
CA VAL A 29 -14.50 9.44 4.04
C VAL A 29 -15.43 8.76 5.03
N ASN A 30 -16.49 8.14 4.51
CA ASN A 30 -17.40 7.30 5.30
C ASN A 30 -16.88 5.86 5.39
N THR A 31 -16.05 5.58 6.40
CA THR A 31 -15.49 4.23 6.63
C THR A 31 -16.50 3.25 7.21
N ALA A 32 -17.68 3.71 7.67
CA ALA A 32 -18.76 2.84 8.17
C ALA A 32 -19.46 2.07 7.05
N SER A 33 -19.47 2.61 5.83
CA SER A 33 -20.03 1.93 4.68
C SER A 33 -19.17 0.73 4.25
N LYS A 34 -19.74 -0.48 4.32
CA LYS A 34 -19.09 -1.70 3.83
C LYS A 34 -18.69 -1.59 2.34
N LYS A 35 -19.49 -0.87 1.54
CA LYS A 35 -19.22 -0.65 0.11
C LYS A 35 -17.96 0.19 -0.12
N VAL A 36 -17.73 1.19 0.74
CA VAL A 36 -16.52 2.05 0.67
C VAL A 36 -15.28 1.22 1.01
N ARG A 37 -15.33 0.41 2.07
CA ARG A 37 -14.20 -0.46 2.45
C ARG A 37 -13.86 -1.49 1.36
N LEU A 38 -14.87 -2.12 0.76
CA LEU A 38 -14.67 -3.06 -0.35
C LEU A 38 -14.03 -2.39 -1.57
N LYS A 39 -14.59 -1.25 -2.02
CA LYS A 39 -14.03 -0.50 -3.15
C LYS A 39 -12.59 -0.05 -2.89
N TYR A 40 -12.27 0.35 -1.67
CA TYR A 40 -10.91 0.74 -1.32
C TYR A 40 -9.94 -0.45 -1.40
N GLY A 41 -10.34 -1.61 -0.89
CA GLY A 41 -9.53 -2.84 -1.02
C GLY A 41 -9.33 -3.29 -2.47
N GLU A 42 -10.36 -3.17 -3.32
CA GLU A 42 -10.24 -3.41 -4.77
C GLU A 42 -9.25 -2.42 -5.41
N PHE A 43 -9.42 -1.12 -5.16
CA PHE A 43 -8.52 -0.07 -5.66
C PHE A 43 -7.07 -0.27 -5.23
N TYR A 44 -6.84 -0.65 -3.97
CA TYR A 44 -5.51 -0.96 -3.45
C TYR A 44 -4.88 -2.17 -4.16
N ASN A 45 -5.65 -3.25 -4.34
CA ASN A 45 -5.19 -4.42 -5.09
C ASN A 45 -4.84 -4.08 -6.54
N ASP A 46 -5.64 -3.26 -7.20
CA ASP A 46 -5.37 -2.79 -8.56
C ASP A 46 -4.08 -1.97 -8.64
N LYS A 47 -3.85 -1.05 -7.68
CA LYS A 47 -2.57 -0.32 -7.57
C LYS A 47 -1.38 -1.27 -7.38
N VAL A 48 -1.52 -2.26 -6.52
CA VAL A 48 -0.45 -3.26 -6.26
C VAL A 48 -0.17 -4.10 -7.50
N ASN A 49 -1.21 -4.54 -8.21
CA ASN A 49 -1.07 -5.30 -9.45
C ASN A 49 -0.40 -4.45 -10.55
N TYR A 50 -0.84 -3.21 -10.73
CA TYR A 50 -0.23 -2.27 -11.67
C TYR A 50 1.27 -2.05 -11.37
N PHE A 51 1.62 -1.87 -10.09
CA PHE A 51 3.01 -1.77 -9.66
C PHE A 51 3.80 -3.04 -10.00
N LYS A 52 3.30 -4.22 -9.62
CA LYS A 52 3.99 -5.50 -9.91
C LYS A 52 4.19 -5.72 -11.40
N ASP A 53 3.15 -5.51 -12.21
CA ASP A 53 3.21 -5.70 -13.65
C ASP A 53 4.19 -4.74 -14.32
N SER A 54 4.15 -3.46 -13.94
CA SER A 54 5.02 -2.44 -14.53
C SER A 54 6.49 -2.74 -14.23
N PHE A 55 6.82 -3.04 -12.98
CA PHE A 55 8.20 -3.33 -12.60
C PHE A 55 8.71 -4.67 -13.15
N THR A 56 7.84 -5.68 -13.22
CA THR A 56 8.18 -6.98 -13.83
C THR A 56 8.46 -6.83 -15.33
N LYS A 57 7.61 -6.08 -16.05
CA LYS A 57 7.82 -5.79 -17.48
C LYS A 57 9.10 -4.99 -17.74
N SER A 58 9.49 -4.11 -16.82
CA SER A 58 10.73 -3.36 -16.90
C SER A 58 11.98 -4.15 -16.48
N GLY A 59 11.84 -5.42 -16.05
CA GLY A 59 12.96 -6.23 -15.54
C GLY A 59 13.56 -5.71 -14.23
N ALA A 60 12.89 -4.76 -13.58
CA ALA A 60 13.31 -4.18 -12.32
C ALA A 60 12.92 -5.09 -11.17
N GLY A 61 13.84 -5.31 -10.22
CA GLY A 61 13.49 -6.03 -9.01
C GLY A 61 12.68 -5.17 -8.05
N THR A 62 11.75 -5.80 -7.36
CA THR A 62 10.91 -5.15 -6.35
C THR A 62 11.37 -5.57 -4.95
N ILE A 63 11.23 -4.64 -4.00
CA ILE A 63 11.40 -4.90 -2.57
C ILE A 63 10.14 -4.39 -1.89
N ASP A 64 9.44 -5.28 -1.19
CA ASP A 64 8.27 -4.96 -0.40
C ASP A 64 8.68 -4.87 1.07
N CYS A 65 8.44 -3.72 1.68
CA CYS A 65 8.76 -3.46 3.08
C CYS A 65 7.50 -2.95 3.79
N ARG A 66 7.00 -3.73 4.75
CA ARG A 66 5.96 -3.23 5.65
C ARG A 66 6.59 -2.27 6.67
N VAL A 67 5.85 -1.27 7.15
CA VAL A 67 6.37 -0.25 8.08
C VAL A 67 6.88 -0.86 9.40
N ASP A 68 6.32 -2.00 9.82
CA ASP A 68 6.74 -2.74 11.02
C ASP A 68 7.89 -3.73 10.79
N GLU A 69 8.37 -3.86 9.54
CA GLU A 69 9.50 -4.71 9.20
C GLU A 69 10.79 -3.89 9.10
N SER A 70 11.90 -4.48 9.53
CA SER A 70 13.21 -3.84 9.38
C SER A 70 13.62 -3.76 7.90
N TYR A 71 13.56 -2.55 7.35
CA TYR A 71 14.00 -2.26 5.98
C TYR A 71 15.44 -2.71 5.72
N VAL A 72 16.31 -2.64 6.73
CA VAL A 72 17.71 -3.12 6.66
C VAL A 72 17.75 -4.61 6.35
N LYS A 73 16.95 -5.44 7.05
CA LYS A 73 16.90 -6.89 6.81
C LYS A 73 16.38 -7.22 5.41
N LYS A 74 15.37 -6.48 4.93
CA LYS A 74 14.78 -6.66 3.58
C LYS A 74 15.78 -6.32 2.48
N LEU A 75 16.47 -5.18 2.60
CA LEU A 75 17.52 -4.77 1.66
C LEU A 75 18.65 -5.79 1.61
N LEU A 76 19.15 -6.23 2.78
CA LEU A 76 20.22 -7.22 2.85
C LEU A 76 19.83 -8.55 2.19
N GLY A 77 18.59 -9.00 2.44
CA GLY A 77 18.04 -10.22 1.84
C GLY A 77 17.89 -10.11 0.32
N TYR A 78 17.49 -8.95 -0.19
CA TYR A 78 17.37 -8.70 -1.63
C TYR A 78 18.73 -8.75 -2.34
N PHE A 79 19.76 -8.08 -1.80
CA PHE A 79 21.10 -8.10 -2.38
C PHE A 79 21.73 -9.50 -2.34
N LYS A 80 21.55 -10.25 -1.25
CA LYS A 80 22.02 -11.66 -1.15
C LYS A 80 21.38 -12.61 -2.16
N ARG A 81 20.19 -12.28 -2.68
CA ARG A 81 19.46 -13.14 -3.63
C ARG A 81 19.84 -12.85 -5.10
N ARG A 82 20.56 -11.75 -5.34
CA ARG A 82 20.97 -11.25 -6.67
C ARG A 82 22.47 -11.35 -6.94
N GLY A 83 23.30 -11.49 -5.90
CA GLY A 83 24.73 -11.82 -6.01
C GLY A 83 24.97 -13.29 -5.75
#